data_AF-A0A0Q8DTT4-F1
#
_entry.id   AF-A0A0Q8DTT4-F1
#
_cell.length_a   1.000
_cell.length_b   1.000
_cell.length_c   1.000
_cell.angle_alpha   90.00
_cell.angle_beta   90.00
_cell.angle_gamma   90.00
#
_symmetry.space_group_name_H-M   'P 1'
#
loop_
_entity.id
_entity.type
_entity.pdbx_description
1 polymer ?
#
loop_
_entity_poly.entity_id
_entity_poly.type
_entity_poly.pdbx_seq_one_letter_code
_entity_poly.pdbx_strand_id
1 'polypeptide(L)'
;MPRMLQLSQATPIATGKHRQVYQHPEQPGQLVKVVRTDLIENAAATARWPRTGPYRGYVREFKEYLASRHADPGPTPLAAVIGLADTDLGVGLVVEKILGADGALAPTLATWLGRDGFTAAMRQALDDLLAALLRHNVIATDLHAFNMVYGSNDGTAPRLMMIDGFGEKNIIPHRSMSRRHNATVNRRKFERLVRRCQAGVT
;
A
#
# COMPACT_ATOMS: atom_id res chain seq x y z
N MET A 1 26.69 2.29 -14.29
CA MET A 1 25.36 2.86 -14.56
C MET A 1 24.35 1.94 -13.91
N PRO A 2 23.47 2.40 -12.99
CA PRO A 2 22.36 1.56 -12.54
C PRO A 2 21.57 1.12 -13.77
N ARG A 3 21.21 -0.16 -13.82
CA ARG A 3 20.50 -0.75 -14.97
C ARG A 3 19.05 -0.25 -14.94
N MET A 4 18.62 0.40 -16.01
CA MET A 4 17.24 0.87 -16.19
C MET A 4 16.31 -0.31 -16.49
N LEU A 5 15.24 -0.46 -15.71
CA LEU A 5 14.25 -1.53 -15.91
C LEU A 5 13.38 -1.21 -17.13
N GLN A 6 13.19 -2.20 -18.01
CA GLN A 6 12.32 -2.08 -19.18
C GLN A 6 10.92 -2.60 -18.80
N LEU A 7 9.97 -1.68 -18.60
CA LEU A 7 8.60 -1.97 -18.16
C LEU A 7 7.57 -1.55 -19.20
N SER A 8 7.91 -0.71 -20.19
CA SER A 8 6.95 -0.19 -21.17
C SER A 8 6.30 -1.28 -22.02
N GLN A 9 6.99 -2.41 -22.22
CA GLN A 9 6.53 -3.57 -22.98
C GLN A 9 5.89 -4.65 -22.09
N ALA A 10 5.92 -4.48 -20.76
CA ALA A 10 5.33 -5.43 -19.84
C ALA A 10 3.85 -5.09 -19.58
N THR A 11 3.04 -6.12 -19.37
CA THR A 11 1.66 -5.93 -18.91
C THR A 11 1.67 -5.59 -17.41
N PRO A 12 1.05 -4.49 -16.97
CA PRO A 12 0.89 -4.18 -15.55
C PRO A 12 0.09 -5.29 -14.85
N ILE A 13 0.52 -5.71 -13.66
CA ILE A 13 -0.25 -6.59 -12.76
C ILE A 13 -1.50 -5.86 -12.27
N ALA A 14 -1.39 -4.56 -12.01
CA ALA A 14 -2.50 -3.73 -11.58
C ALA A 14 -2.36 -2.31 -12.13
N THR A 15 -3.50 -1.70 -12.48
CA THR A 15 -3.58 -0.31 -12.89
C THR A 15 -4.49 0.45 -11.92
N GLY A 16 -3.90 1.29 -11.09
CA GLY A 16 -4.61 2.19 -10.21
C GLY A 16 -4.87 3.55 -10.86
N LYS A 17 -5.53 4.43 -10.10
CA LYS A 17 -5.83 5.81 -10.56
C LYS A 17 -4.58 6.60 -10.91
N HIS A 18 -3.49 6.45 -10.14
CA HIS A 18 -2.28 7.27 -10.27
C HIS A 18 -1.05 6.51 -10.74
N ARG A 19 -1.06 5.17 -10.62
CA ARG A 19 0.12 4.33 -10.79
C ARG A 19 -0.24 3.01 -11.42
N GLN A 20 0.72 2.46 -12.15
CA GLN A 20 0.72 1.09 -12.60
C GLN A 20 1.71 0.29 -11.76
N VAL A 21 1.43 -0.99 -11.56
CA VAL A 21 2.26 -1.91 -10.79
C VAL A 21 2.72 -3.03 -11.71
N TYR A 22 4.03 -3.23 -11.78
CA TYR A 22 4.68 -4.21 -12.64
C TYR A 22 5.41 -5.25 -11.79
N GLN A 23 5.57 -6.46 -12.33
CA GLN A 23 6.51 -7.44 -11.79
C GLN A 23 7.94 -6.89 -11.98
N HIS A 24 8.79 -6.93 -10.95
CA HIS A 24 10.21 -6.62 -11.16
C HIS A 24 10.82 -7.72 -12.05
N PRO A 25 11.49 -7.38 -13.18
CA PRO A 25 11.93 -8.36 -14.18
C PRO A 25 13.02 -9.31 -13.67
N GLU A 26 13.87 -8.83 -12.78
CA GLU A 26 15.01 -9.60 -12.25
C GLU A 26 14.79 -10.13 -10.81
N GLN A 27 13.74 -9.69 -10.12
CA GLN A 27 13.54 -9.96 -8.69
C GLN A 27 12.10 -10.42 -8.45
N PRO A 28 11.81 -11.73 -8.50
CA PRO A 28 10.44 -12.26 -8.46
C PRO A 28 9.63 -11.85 -7.21
N GLY A 29 10.30 -11.66 -6.07
CA GLY A 29 9.69 -11.20 -4.81
C GLY A 29 9.41 -9.71 -4.72
N GLN A 30 9.57 -8.95 -5.81
CA GLN A 30 9.43 -7.50 -5.82
C GLN A 30 8.49 -7.03 -6.92
N LEU A 31 7.81 -5.92 -6.65
CA LEU A 31 6.98 -5.19 -7.59
C LEU A 31 7.54 -3.78 -7.79
N VAL A 32 7.28 -3.20 -8.95
CA VAL A 32 7.67 -1.82 -9.27
C VAL A 32 6.39 -1.01 -9.50
N LYS A 33 6.13 -0.03 -8.63
CA LYS A 33 5.05 0.94 -8.83
C LYS A 33 5.58 2.13 -9.62
N VAL A 34 4.98 2.43 -10.77
CA VAL A 34 5.36 3.57 -11.62
C VAL A 34 4.21 4.55 -11.73
N VAL A 35 4.49 5.86 -11.72
CA VAL A 35 3.47 6.87 -11.98
C VAL A 35 3.02 6.78 -13.43
N ARG A 36 1.71 6.82 -13.64
CA ARG A 36 1.12 6.83 -14.97
C ARG A 36 1.58 8.04 -15.79
N THR A 37 2.22 7.80 -16.93
CA THR A 37 2.79 8.83 -17.81
C THR A 37 1.73 9.79 -18.33
N ASP A 38 0.53 9.27 -18.66
CA ASP A 38 -0.59 10.08 -19.13
C ASP A 38 -1.03 11.15 -18.12
N LEU A 39 -0.87 10.90 -16.81
CA LEU A 39 -1.19 11.90 -15.79
C LEU A 39 -0.10 12.95 -15.65
N ILE A 40 1.16 12.60 -15.93
CA ILE A 40 2.28 13.53 -15.89
C ILE A 40 2.13 14.52 -17.04
N GLU A 41 1.89 14.00 -18.26
CA GLU A 41 1.69 14.79 -19.48
C GLU A 41 0.50 15.75 -19.34
N ASN A 42 -0.64 15.24 -18.86
CA ASN A 42 -1.85 16.07 -18.68
C ASN A 42 -1.74 17.12 -17.58
N ALA A 43 -0.88 16.90 -16.57
CA ALA A 43 -0.70 17.82 -15.45
C ALA A 43 0.37 18.89 -15.70
N ALA A 44 1.28 18.69 -16.67
CA ALA A 44 2.45 19.53 -16.88
C ALA A 44 2.11 21.01 -17.18
N ALA A 45 0.92 21.31 -17.72
CA ALA A 45 0.55 22.68 -18.09
C ALA A 45 0.02 23.54 -16.93
N THR A 46 -0.53 22.97 -15.85
CA THR A 46 -1.25 23.75 -14.81
C THR A 46 -1.03 23.28 -13.36
N ALA A 47 -0.41 22.12 -13.13
CA ALA A 47 -0.31 21.56 -11.80
C ALA A 47 0.82 22.18 -10.97
N ARG A 48 0.46 22.74 -9.80
CA ARG A 48 1.41 23.13 -8.75
C ARG A 48 1.92 21.90 -8.01
N TRP A 49 2.92 21.25 -8.57
CA TRP A 49 3.58 20.11 -7.93
C TRP A 49 4.50 20.55 -6.78
N PRO A 50 4.67 19.73 -5.73
CA PRO A 50 5.78 19.90 -4.80
C PRO A 50 7.12 19.65 -5.53
N ARG A 51 8.25 19.97 -4.89
CA ARG A 51 9.60 19.73 -5.46
C ARG A 51 9.84 18.30 -5.96
N THR A 52 9.17 17.33 -5.36
CA THR A 52 9.24 15.92 -5.72
C THR A 52 8.37 15.56 -6.93
N GLY A 53 7.73 16.55 -7.56
CA GLY A 53 6.91 16.38 -8.74
C GLY A 53 5.79 15.34 -8.54
N PRO A 54 5.56 14.44 -9.52
CA PRO A 54 4.54 13.39 -9.43
C PRO A 54 4.85 12.33 -8.35
N TYR A 55 6.09 12.27 -7.87
CA TYR A 55 6.58 11.23 -6.96
C TYR A 55 6.29 11.51 -5.46
N ARG A 56 5.49 12.53 -5.15
CA ARG A 56 5.11 12.85 -3.75
C ARG A 56 4.50 11.67 -2.99
N GLY A 57 3.84 10.76 -3.71
CA GLY A 57 3.27 9.54 -3.14
C GLY A 57 4.35 8.58 -2.62
N TYR A 58 5.49 8.47 -3.32
CA TYR A 58 6.59 7.62 -2.90
C TYR A 58 7.22 8.12 -1.62
N VAL A 59 7.47 9.43 -1.54
CA VAL A 59 8.02 10.07 -0.33
C VAL A 59 7.12 9.83 0.87
N ARG A 60 5.80 9.95 0.67
CA ARG A 60 4.80 9.68 1.71
C ARG A 60 4.82 8.22 2.16
N GLU A 61 4.77 7.28 1.23
CA GLU A 61 4.79 5.84 1.55
C GLU A 61 6.10 5.46 2.25
N PHE A 62 7.24 5.89 1.73
CA PHE A 62 8.54 5.57 2.32
C PHE A 62 8.72 6.17 3.71
N LYS A 63 8.34 7.45 3.90
CA LYS A 63 8.35 8.09 5.23
C LYS A 63 7.49 7.33 6.23
N GLU A 64 6.29 6.93 5.83
CA GLU A 64 5.37 6.22 6.72
C GLU A 64 5.87 4.81 7.05
N TYR A 65 6.45 4.11 6.09
CA TYR A 65 7.08 2.80 6.32
C TYR A 65 8.22 2.90 7.33
N LEU A 66 9.07 3.92 7.22
CA LEU A 66 10.14 4.16 8.20
C LEU A 66 9.56 4.51 9.59
N ALA A 67 8.53 5.37 9.63
CA ALA A 67 7.87 5.74 10.88
C ALA A 67 7.22 4.53 11.58
N SER A 68 6.60 3.63 10.82
CA SER A 68 5.94 2.43 11.38
C SER A 68 6.95 1.46 12.00
N ARG A 69 8.13 1.32 11.39
CA ARG A 69 9.24 0.51 11.91
C ARG A 69 9.94 1.14 13.11
N HIS A 70 9.99 2.46 13.16
CA HIS A 70 10.52 3.17 14.33
C HIS A 70 9.59 3.06 15.54
N ALA A 71 8.26 3.06 15.31
CA ALA A 71 7.27 3.04 16.39
C ALA A 71 7.21 1.72 17.16
N ASP A 72 7.54 0.59 16.52
CA ASP A 72 7.53 -0.74 17.14
C ASP A 72 8.47 -1.69 16.36
N PRO A 73 9.32 -2.49 17.04
CA PRO A 73 10.32 -3.35 16.40
C PRO A 73 9.73 -4.62 15.78
N GLY A 74 8.45 -4.94 16.04
CA GLY A 74 7.77 -6.10 15.48
C GLY A 74 7.46 -5.96 13.98
N PRO A 75 6.82 -6.99 13.39
CA PRO A 75 6.45 -6.96 11.98
C PRO A 75 5.43 -5.86 11.69
N THR A 76 5.82 -4.92 10.82
CA THR A 76 4.95 -3.81 10.38
C THR A 76 3.75 -4.34 9.57
N PRO A 77 2.56 -3.73 9.69
CA PRO A 77 1.38 -4.09 8.91
C PRO A 77 1.42 -3.58 7.45
N LEU A 78 2.57 -3.10 6.99
CA LEU A 78 2.77 -2.52 5.66
C LEU A 78 3.68 -3.44 4.85
N ALA A 79 3.39 -3.64 3.57
CA ALA A 79 4.35 -4.26 2.65
C ALA A 79 5.64 -3.45 2.60
N ALA A 80 6.79 -4.11 2.53
CA ALA A 80 8.06 -3.41 2.61
C ALA A 80 8.26 -2.45 1.42
N VAL A 81 8.72 -1.23 1.73
CA VAL A 81 9.21 -0.29 0.73
C VAL A 81 10.72 -0.51 0.61
N ILE A 82 11.16 -1.09 -0.50
CA ILE A 82 12.53 -1.58 -0.69
C ILE A 82 13.45 -0.46 -1.17
N GLY A 83 12.98 0.35 -2.12
CA GLY A 83 13.79 1.43 -2.67
C GLY A 83 13.21 2.03 -3.94
N LEU A 84 14.08 2.64 -4.74
CA LEU A 84 13.75 3.25 -6.02
C LEU A 84 14.53 2.55 -7.14
N ALA A 85 13.94 2.52 -8.33
CA ALA A 85 14.61 2.05 -9.55
C ALA A 85 14.29 3.00 -10.72
N ASP A 86 15.27 3.22 -11.58
CA ASP A 86 15.06 3.89 -12.87
C ASP A 86 14.37 2.92 -13.83
N THR A 87 13.35 3.41 -14.53
CA THR A 87 12.60 2.64 -15.53
C THR A 87 12.41 3.47 -16.80
N ASP A 88 12.14 2.80 -17.92
CA ASP A 88 11.73 3.43 -19.19
C ASP A 88 10.37 4.17 -19.12
N LEU A 89 9.67 4.09 -17.98
CA LEU A 89 8.43 4.82 -17.67
C LEU A 89 8.62 5.89 -16.56
N GLY A 90 9.87 6.21 -16.20
CA GLY A 90 10.22 7.14 -15.12
C GLY A 90 10.62 6.43 -13.82
N VAL A 91 10.66 7.16 -12.70
CA VAL A 91 11.10 6.58 -11.42
C VAL A 91 10.04 5.61 -10.87
N GLY A 92 10.48 4.38 -10.56
CA GLY A 92 9.67 3.35 -9.92
C GLY A 92 9.93 3.25 -8.41
N LEU A 93 8.89 3.04 -7.63
CA LEU A 93 8.98 2.63 -6.22
C LEU A 93 8.99 1.10 -6.16
N VAL A 94 10.10 0.53 -5.70
CA VAL A 94 10.24 -0.91 -5.52
C VAL A 94 9.65 -1.30 -4.18
N VAL A 95 8.69 -2.23 -4.20
CA VAL A 95 8.00 -2.72 -3.02
C VAL A 95 8.02 -4.25 -3.00
N GLU A 96 7.83 -4.80 -1.82
CA GLU A 96 7.68 -6.23 -1.62
C GLU A 96 6.42 -6.78 -2.30
N LYS A 97 6.57 -7.93 -2.95
CA LYS A 97 5.45 -8.73 -3.46
C LYS A 97 4.97 -9.66 -2.36
N ILE A 98 3.77 -9.45 -1.83
CA ILE A 98 3.19 -10.36 -0.83
C ILE A 98 2.62 -11.61 -1.52
N LEU A 99 2.95 -12.78 -1.00
CA LEU A 99 2.52 -14.06 -1.55
C LEU A 99 1.31 -14.65 -0.80
N GLY A 100 0.43 -15.30 -1.56
CA GLY A 100 -0.66 -16.13 -1.05
C GLY A 100 -0.18 -17.53 -0.66
N ALA A 101 -1.10 -18.34 -0.15
CA ALA A 101 -0.81 -19.72 0.28
C ALA A 101 -0.34 -20.64 -0.87
N ASP A 102 -0.67 -20.29 -2.11
CA ASP A 102 -0.28 -20.98 -3.35
C ASP A 102 1.05 -20.48 -3.93
N GLY A 103 1.72 -19.53 -3.26
CA GLY A 103 2.93 -18.88 -3.78
C GLY A 103 2.66 -17.88 -4.90
N ALA A 104 1.39 -17.66 -5.28
CA ALA A 104 1.00 -16.61 -6.21
C ALA A 104 0.90 -15.26 -5.49
N LEU A 105 0.53 -14.21 -6.23
CA LEU A 105 0.27 -12.90 -5.62
C LEU A 105 -0.88 -13.01 -4.60
N ALA A 106 -0.68 -12.47 -3.40
CA ALA A 106 -1.68 -12.53 -2.35
C ALA A 106 -3.01 -11.90 -2.80
N PRO A 107 -4.15 -12.57 -2.55
CA PRO A 107 -5.45 -12.01 -2.89
C PRO A 107 -5.72 -10.75 -2.08
N THR A 108 -6.37 -9.78 -2.73
CA THR A 108 -6.85 -8.59 -2.02
C THR A 108 -7.98 -8.95 -1.07
N LEU A 109 -8.23 -8.11 -0.06
CA LEU A 109 -9.41 -8.23 0.79
C LEU A 109 -10.69 -8.22 -0.05
N ALA A 110 -10.74 -7.42 -1.12
CA ALA A 110 -11.90 -7.40 -2.02
C ALA A 110 -12.09 -8.74 -2.74
N THR A 111 -11.03 -9.34 -3.26
CA THR A 111 -11.05 -10.68 -3.88
C THR A 111 -11.54 -11.74 -2.89
N TRP A 112 -11.05 -11.68 -1.65
CA TRP A 112 -11.44 -12.62 -0.61
C TRP A 112 -12.91 -12.49 -0.22
N LEU A 113 -13.39 -11.26 -0.03
CA LEU A 113 -14.80 -10.97 0.25
C LEU A 113 -15.72 -11.39 -0.91
N GLY A 114 -15.28 -11.23 -2.15
CA GLY A 114 -16.05 -11.68 -3.32
C GLY A 114 -16.15 -13.21 -3.43
N ARG A 115 -15.12 -13.93 -3.00
CA ARG A 115 -15.09 -15.41 -3.04
C ARG A 115 -15.79 -16.05 -1.84
N ASP A 116 -15.47 -15.59 -0.64
CA ASP A 116 -15.82 -16.27 0.62
C ASP A 116 -16.82 -15.46 1.48
N GLY A 117 -17.12 -14.23 1.10
CA GLY A 117 -17.96 -13.32 1.88
C GLY A 117 -17.27 -12.79 3.13
N PHE A 118 -18.05 -12.11 3.98
CA PHE A 118 -17.56 -11.58 5.26
C PHE A 118 -17.68 -12.63 6.36
N THR A 119 -16.62 -13.44 6.56
CA THR A 119 -16.61 -14.51 7.57
C THR A 119 -16.02 -14.06 8.91
N ALA A 120 -16.16 -14.90 9.95
CA ALA A 120 -15.55 -14.67 11.25
C ALA A 120 -14.01 -14.61 11.19
N ALA A 121 -13.39 -15.42 10.32
CA ALA A 121 -11.93 -15.40 10.13
C ALA A 121 -11.47 -14.05 9.56
N MET A 122 -12.22 -13.49 8.60
CA MET A 122 -11.89 -12.18 8.04
C MET A 122 -12.12 -11.05 9.03
N ARG A 123 -13.18 -11.16 9.86
CA ARG A 123 -13.38 -10.22 10.96
C ARG A 123 -12.17 -10.22 11.91
N GLN A 124 -11.67 -11.39 12.28
CA GLN A 124 -10.48 -11.49 13.14
C GLN A 124 -9.24 -10.89 12.46
N ALA A 125 -8.98 -11.23 11.19
CA ALA A 125 -7.84 -10.70 10.45
C ALA A 125 -7.88 -9.16 10.33
N LEU A 126 -9.08 -8.58 10.20
CA LEU A 126 -9.29 -7.14 10.23
C LEU A 126 -8.99 -6.56 11.62
N ASP A 127 -9.50 -7.16 12.70
CA ASP A 127 -9.24 -6.70 14.06
C ASP A 127 -7.73 -6.75 14.39
N ASP A 128 -7.02 -7.80 13.95
CA ASP A 128 -5.57 -7.95 14.09
C ASP A 128 -4.80 -6.88 13.32
N LEU A 129 -5.23 -6.58 12.08
CA LEU A 129 -4.63 -5.51 11.30
C LEU A 129 -4.84 -4.15 11.98
N LEU A 130 -6.04 -3.85 12.50
CA LEU A 130 -6.28 -2.60 13.22
C LEU A 130 -5.34 -2.51 14.44
N ALA A 131 -5.23 -3.58 15.22
CA ALA A 131 -4.31 -3.62 16.35
C ALA A 131 -2.85 -3.32 15.93
N ALA A 132 -2.39 -3.92 14.83
CA ALA A 132 -1.06 -3.66 14.29
C ALA A 132 -0.89 -2.21 13.80
N LEU A 133 -1.87 -1.64 13.07
CA LEU A 133 -1.83 -0.25 12.62
C LEU A 133 -1.73 0.73 13.78
N LEU A 134 -2.43 0.46 14.89
CA LEU A 134 -2.38 1.29 16.09
C LEU A 134 -1.06 1.13 16.86
N ARG A 135 -0.56 -0.10 16.97
CA ARG A 135 0.73 -0.40 17.61
C ARG A 135 1.87 0.33 16.90
N HIS A 136 1.97 0.18 15.59
CA HIS A 136 2.98 0.83 14.74
C HIS A 136 2.68 2.31 14.45
N ASN A 137 1.64 2.90 15.04
CA ASN A 137 1.23 4.29 14.83
C ASN A 137 1.09 4.67 13.33
N VAL A 138 0.62 3.75 12.51
CA VAL A 138 0.49 3.96 11.05
C VAL A 138 -0.63 4.94 10.76
N ILE A 139 -0.38 5.89 9.87
CA ILE A 139 -1.36 6.79 9.29
C ILE A 139 -2.05 6.07 8.12
N ALA A 140 -3.08 5.27 8.41
CA ALA A 140 -3.87 4.62 7.38
C ALA A 140 -4.81 5.66 6.74
N THR A 141 -4.51 6.09 5.52
CA THR A 141 -5.28 7.17 4.88
C THR A 141 -6.41 6.65 4.02
N ASP A 142 -6.19 5.57 3.29
CA ASP A 142 -7.13 4.97 2.37
C ASP A 142 -7.30 3.47 2.64
N LEU A 143 -8.18 3.19 3.61
CA LEU A 143 -8.58 1.83 3.99
C LEU A 143 -9.63 1.32 3.00
N HIS A 144 -9.18 0.94 1.80
CA HIS A 144 -9.97 0.29 0.77
C HIS A 144 -9.61 -1.19 0.70
N ALA A 145 -10.59 -2.06 0.44
CA ALA A 145 -10.35 -3.50 0.34
C ALA A 145 -9.34 -3.90 -0.76
N PHE A 146 -9.14 -3.09 -1.79
CA PHE A 146 -8.10 -3.32 -2.81
C PHE A 146 -6.68 -2.96 -2.34
N ASN A 147 -6.54 -2.13 -1.30
CA ASN A 147 -5.24 -1.71 -0.77
C ASN A 147 -4.70 -2.66 0.32
N MET A 148 -5.40 -3.77 0.55
CA MET A 148 -5.12 -4.74 1.61
C MET A 148 -5.07 -6.12 1.00
N VAL A 149 -4.06 -6.90 1.36
CA VAL A 149 -3.87 -8.27 0.86
C VAL A 149 -3.72 -9.24 2.02
N TYR A 150 -4.16 -10.48 1.84
CA TYR A 150 -4.04 -11.54 2.84
C TYR A 150 -2.95 -12.52 2.42
N GLY A 151 -1.79 -12.49 3.09
CA GLY A 151 -0.63 -13.27 2.70
C GLY A 151 0.52 -13.22 3.69
N SER A 152 1.65 -13.80 3.31
CA SER A 152 2.88 -13.89 4.11
C SER A 152 4.09 -14.16 3.21
N ASN A 153 5.26 -13.64 3.61
CA ASN A 153 6.53 -13.84 2.91
C ASN A 153 7.66 -14.35 3.82
N ASP A 154 7.45 -14.33 5.13
CA ASP A 154 8.44 -14.63 6.17
C ASP A 154 8.20 -15.99 6.82
N GLY A 155 7.38 -16.85 6.19
CA GLY A 155 6.98 -18.15 6.72
C GLY A 155 6.04 -18.05 7.94
N THR A 156 5.61 -16.84 8.32
CA THR A 156 4.59 -16.65 9.36
C THR A 156 3.20 -16.95 8.84
N ALA A 157 2.24 -17.13 9.75
CA ALA A 157 0.84 -17.31 9.38
C ALA A 157 0.37 -16.13 8.50
N PRO A 158 -0.38 -16.39 7.41
CA PRO A 158 -0.96 -15.34 6.58
C PRO A 158 -1.75 -14.32 7.40
N ARG A 159 -1.55 -13.05 7.09
CA ARG A 159 -2.24 -11.92 7.75
C ARG A 159 -2.65 -10.87 6.74
N LEU A 160 -3.58 -10.00 7.13
CA LEU A 160 -3.85 -8.80 6.35
C LEU A 160 -2.69 -7.82 6.45
N MET A 161 -2.27 -7.27 5.31
CA MET A 161 -1.24 -6.24 5.20
C MET A 161 -1.69 -5.15 4.25
N MET A 162 -1.31 -3.90 4.52
CA MET A 162 -1.55 -2.78 3.60
C MET A 162 -0.43 -2.70 2.57
N ILE A 163 -0.80 -2.67 1.29
CA ILE A 163 0.13 -2.52 0.16
C ILE A 163 0.14 -1.10 -0.41
N ASP A 164 -0.85 -0.28 -0.06
CA ASP A 164 -0.98 1.12 -0.48
C ASP A 164 -1.90 1.87 0.50
N GLY A 165 -2.12 3.17 0.28
CA GLY A 165 -3.12 3.94 1.01
C GLY A 165 -2.65 4.45 2.37
N PHE A 166 -1.36 4.41 2.67
CA PHE A 166 -0.80 4.88 3.94
C PHE A 166 0.01 6.17 3.81
N GLY A 167 0.22 6.83 4.95
CA GLY A 167 0.98 8.07 5.10
C GLY A 167 0.14 9.34 5.04
N GLU A 168 0.71 10.41 5.57
CA GLU A 168 0.05 11.71 5.76
C GLU A 168 -0.21 12.45 4.44
N LYS A 169 -1.48 12.78 4.18
CA LYS A 169 -1.91 13.50 2.97
C LYS A 169 -2.04 15.01 3.16
N ASN A 170 -2.18 15.47 4.40
CA ASN A 170 -2.50 16.85 4.72
C ASN A 170 -1.25 17.73 4.78
N ILE A 171 -1.40 19.01 4.41
CA ILE A 171 -0.33 20.02 4.53
C ILE A 171 0.06 20.21 6.00
N ILE A 172 -0.95 20.27 6.88
CA ILE A 172 -0.74 20.26 8.33
C ILE A 172 -0.82 18.80 8.81
N PRO A 173 0.30 18.20 9.27
CA PRO A 173 0.40 16.77 9.55
C PRO A 173 -0.16 16.39 10.92
N HIS A 174 -1.43 16.73 11.15
CA HIS A 174 -2.10 16.61 12.45
C HIS A 174 -2.16 15.16 12.98
N ARG A 175 -2.16 14.16 12.10
CA ARG A 175 -2.08 12.76 12.52
C ARG A 175 -0.67 12.39 12.96
N SER A 176 0.36 12.94 12.33
CA SER A 176 1.75 12.78 12.78
C SER A 176 2.03 13.51 14.09
N MET A 177 1.36 14.64 14.35
CA MET A 177 1.55 15.44 15.58
C MET A 177 0.93 14.80 16.83
N SER A 178 -0.02 13.85 16.69
CA SER A 178 -0.70 13.23 17.83
C SER A 178 -1.07 11.77 17.58
N ARG A 179 -0.37 10.85 18.25
CA ARG A 179 -0.65 9.40 18.22
C ARG A 179 -2.08 9.08 18.64
N ARG A 180 -2.61 9.76 19.66
CA ARG A 180 -4.00 9.58 20.11
C ARG A 180 -5.00 9.99 19.05
N HIS A 181 -4.77 11.14 18.40
CA HIS A 181 -5.62 11.60 17.32
C HIS A 181 -5.56 10.64 16.12
N ASN A 182 -4.35 10.21 15.74
CA ASN A 182 -4.15 9.22 14.69
C ASN A 182 -4.93 7.93 14.95
N ALA A 183 -4.83 7.40 16.19
CA ALA A 183 -5.52 6.20 16.62
C ALA A 183 -7.05 6.35 16.50
N THR A 184 -7.62 7.47 16.96
CA THR A 184 -9.05 7.76 16.84
C THR A 184 -9.51 7.81 15.39
N VAL A 185 -8.74 8.47 14.51
CA VAL A 185 -9.07 8.53 13.07
C VAL A 185 -8.99 7.15 12.42
N ASN A 186 -7.96 6.35 12.74
CA ASN A 186 -7.83 4.97 12.26
C ASN A 186 -9.05 4.13 12.66
N ARG A 187 -9.42 4.12 13.95
CA ARG A 187 -10.58 3.35 14.44
C ARG A 187 -11.85 3.71 13.68
N ARG A 188 -12.16 5.01 13.55
CA ARG A 188 -13.35 5.49 12.81
C ARG A 188 -13.35 5.12 11.33
N LYS A 189 -12.19 5.11 10.66
CA LYS A 189 -12.09 4.68 9.26
C LYS A 189 -12.20 3.16 9.14
N PHE A 190 -11.65 2.44 10.10
CA PHE A 190 -11.69 0.99 10.14
C PHE A 190 -13.10 0.46 10.39
N GLU A 191 -13.85 1.08 11.31
CA GLU A 191 -15.29 0.79 11.52
C GLU A 191 -16.09 0.95 10.22
N ARG A 192 -15.80 1.99 9.43
CA ARG A 192 -16.44 2.20 8.12
C ARG A 192 -16.03 1.15 7.09
N LEU A 193 -14.77 0.72 7.09
CA LEU A 193 -14.33 -0.41 6.26
C LEU A 193 -15.10 -1.68 6.62
N VAL A 194 -15.15 -2.05 7.90
CA VAL A 194 -15.85 -3.25 8.38
C VAL A 194 -17.32 -3.23 7.97
N ARG A 195 -18.02 -2.11 8.16
CA ARG A 195 -19.43 -1.97 7.74
C ARG A 195 -19.63 -2.17 6.24
N ARG A 196 -18.71 -1.63 5.42
CA ARG A 196 -18.73 -1.81 3.95
C ARG A 196 -18.51 -3.27 3.56
N CYS A 197 -17.55 -3.94 4.19
CA CYS A 197 -17.29 -5.36 3.98
C CYS A 197 -18.50 -6.23 4.36
N GLN A 198 -19.17 -5.93 5.47
CA GLN A 198 -20.39 -6.62 5.90
C GLN A 198 -21.56 -6.43 4.93
N ALA A 199 -21.67 -5.25 4.33
CA ALA A 199 -22.71 -4.94 3.34
C ALA A 199 -22.42 -5.50 1.94
N GLY A 200 -21.27 -6.15 1.73
CA GLY A 200 -20.84 -6.62 0.41
C GLY A 200 -20.47 -5.49 -0.57
N VAL A 201 -20.26 -4.27 -0.07
CA VAL A 201 -19.89 -3.11 -0.88
C VAL A 201 -18.39 -2.87 -0.71
N THR A 202 -17.57 -3.46 -1.58
CA THR A 202 -16.10 -3.32 -1.55
C THR A 202 -15.61 -2.07 -2.24
#